data_AF-A0A7W0F4B6-F1
#
_entry.id   AF-A0A7W0F4B6-F1
#
_cell.length_a   1.000
_cell.length_b   1.000
_cell.length_c   1.000
_cell.angle_alpha   90.00
_cell.angle_beta   90.00
_cell.angle_gamma   90.00
#
_symmetry.space_group_name_H-M   'P 1'
#
loop_
_entity.id
_entity.type
_entity.pdbx_description
1 polymer ?
#
loop_
_entity_poly.entity_id
_entity_poly.type
_entity_poly.pdbx_seq_one_letter_code
_entity_poly.pdbx_strand_id
1 'polypeptide(L)' 'MKAKAGAHFNKATELYKQGRYEEAIAEWQEVLKINPAHELSKQKINKAQSLIDSK' A
#
# COMPACT_ATOMS: atom_id res chain seq x y z
N MET A 1 4.94 5.28 -17.00
CA MET A 1 4.65 5.78 -15.63
C MET A 1 3.33 5.28 -15.00
N LYS A 2 2.60 4.29 -15.56
CA LYS A 2 1.52 3.57 -14.84
C LYS A 2 1.91 2.16 -14.39
N ALA A 3 2.75 1.47 -15.18
CA ALA A 3 3.20 0.11 -14.89
C ALA A 3 3.98 0.00 -13.55
N LYS A 4 4.83 0.97 -13.22
CA LYS A 4 5.59 0.99 -11.96
C LYS A 4 4.67 1.15 -10.74
N ALA A 5 3.70 2.06 -10.80
CA ALA A 5 2.68 2.22 -9.75
C ALA A 5 1.83 0.95 -9.58
N GLY A 6 1.44 0.31 -10.69
CA GLY A 6 0.73 -0.98 -10.64
C GLY A 6 1.55 -2.10 -9.98
N ALA A 7 2.85 -2.19 -10.28
CA ALA A 7 3.74 -3.18 -9.67
C ALA A 7 3.87 -2.99 -8.15
N HIS A 8 4.10 -1.75 -7.70
CA HIS A 8 4.11 -1.41 -6.27
C HIS A 8 2.77 -1.74 -5.60
N PHE A 9 1.64 -1.41 -6.25
CA PHE A 9 0.31 -1.72 -5.70
C PHE A 9 0.05 -3.23 -5.56
N ASN A 10 0.44 -4.03 -6.55
CA ASN A 10 0.28 -5.47 -6.50
C ASN A 10 1.17 -6.09 -5.41
N LYS A 11 2.43 -5.66 -5.31
CA LYS A 11 3.35 -6.10 -4.26
C LYS A 11 2.83 -5.75 -2.86
N ALA A 12 2.35 -4.52 -2.67
CA ALA A 12 1.73 -4.08 -1.43
C ALA A 12 0.52 -4.96 -1.04
N THR A 13 -0.32 -5.28 -2.02
CA THR A 13 -1.51 -6.12 -1.81
C THR A 13 -1.13 -7.54 -1.39
N GLU A 14 -0.06 -8.09 -1.95
CA GLU A 14 0.44 -9.42 -1.58
C GLU A 14 1.03 -9.43 -0.16
N LEU A 15 1.85 -8.43 0.18
CA LEU A 15 2.38 -8.25 1.53
C LEU A 15 1.27 -8.09 2.58
N TYR A 16 0.23 -7.32 2.26
CA TYR A 16 -0.92 -7.14 3.14
C TYR A 16 -1.65 -8.46 3.43
N LYS A 17 -1.83 -9.32 2.41
CA LYS A 17 -2.44 -10.65 2.60
C LYS A 17 -1.60 -11.56 3.50
N GLN A 18 -0.28 -11.38 3.50
CA GLN A 18 0.65 -12.10 4.37
C GLN A 18 0.70 -11.53 5.81
N GLY A 19 -0.09 -10.50 6.13
CA GLY A 19 -0.06 -9.82 7.42
C GLY A 19 1.15 -8.90 7.63
N ARG A 20 1.95 -8.68 6.57
CA ARG A 20 3.15 -7.82 6.58
C ARG A 20 2.73 -6.37 6.31
N TYR A 21 1.99 -5.80 7.25
CA TYR A 21 1.29 -4.53 7.06
C TYR A 21 2.24 -3.34 6.88
N GLU A 22 3.34 -3.27 7.61
CA GLU A 22 4.34 -2.19 7.49
C GLU A 22 4.96 -2.15 6.09
N GLU A 23 5.32 -3.32 5.56
CA GLU A 23 5.90 -3.43 4.21
C GLU A 23 4.87 -3.14 3.12
N ALA A 24 3.61 -3.54 3.33
CA ALA A 24 2.52 -3.18 2.43
C ALA A 24 2.31 -1.65 2.37
N ILE A 25 2.38 -0.96 3.51
CA ILE A 25 2.29 0.50 3.59
C ILE A 25 3.42 1.16 2.79
N ALA A 26 4.66 0.71 2.96
CA ALA A 26 5.80 1.25 2.23
C ALA A 26 5.61 1.15 0.70
N GLU A 27 5.13 0.00 0.21
CA GLU A 27 4.88 -0.19 -1.21
C GLU A 27 3.70 0.67 -1.71
N TRP A 28 2.62 0.83 -0.94
CA TRP A 28 1.54 1.77 -1.31
C TRP A 28 1.99 3.24 -1.28
N GLN A 29 2.94 3.62 -0.43
CA GLN A 29 3.54 4.95 -0.46
C GLN A 29 4.31 5.21 -1.76
N GLU A 30 5.00 4.21 -2.32
CA GLU A 30 5.62 4.32 -3.65
C GLU A 30 4.58 4.55 -4.76
N VAL A 31 3.40 3.93 -4.65
CA VAL A 31 2.27 4.23 -5.55
C VAL A 31 1.88 5.70 -5.46
N LEU A 32 1.82 6.27 -4.25
CA LEU A 32 1.46 7.67 -4.02
C LEU A 32 2.55 8.65 -4.45
N LYS A 33 3.83 8.27 -4.41
CA LYS A 33 4.92 9.08 -4.99
C LYS A 33 4.78 9.22 -6.50
N ILE A 34 4.30 8.17 -7.18
CA ILE A 34 4.11 8.17 -8.64
C ILE A 34 2.75 8.78 -9.03
N ASN A 35 1.70 8.48 -8.27
CA ASN A 35 0.36 9.01 -8.44
C ASN A 35 -0.23 9.45 -7.09
N PRO A 36 -0.04 10.72 -6.71
CA PRO A 36 -0.52 11.25 -5.43
C PRO A 36 -2.05 11.21 -5.28
N ALA A 37 -2.79 11.12 -6.38
CA ALA A 37 -4.25 11.02 -6.41
C ALA A 37 -4.76 9.57 -6.38
N HIS A 38 -3.91 8.58 -6.10
CA HIS A 38 -4.32 7.17 -6.03
C HIS A 38 -5.06 6.86 -4.72
N GLU A 39 -6.35 7.18 -4.68
CA GLU A 39 -7.20 7.05 -3.49
C GLU A 39 -7.22 5.64 -2.89
N LEU A 40 -7.18 4.61 -3.73
CA LEU A 40 -7.16 3.22 -3.25
C LEU A 40 -5.92 2.93 -2.40
N SER A 41 -4.75 3.47 -2.74
CA SER A 41 -3.54 3.30 -1.93
C SER A 41 -3.68 3.98 -0.57
N LYS A 42 -4.26 5.19 -0.52
CA LYS A 42 -4.50 5.91 0.75
C LYS A 42 -5.43 5.10 1.67
N GLN A 43 -6.54 4.60 1.14
CA GLN A 43 -7.48 3.77 1.90
C GLN A 43 -6.83 2.50 2.43
N LYS A 44 -6.02 1.84 1.60
CA LYS A 44 -5.31 0.61 1.98
C LYS A 44 -4.26 0.87 3.08
N ILE A 45 -3.51 1.98 3.00
CA ILE A 45 -2.57 2.40 4.05
C ILE A 45 -3.29 2.62 5.37
N ASN A 46 -4.39 3.38 5.37
CA ASN A 46 -5.16 3.64 6.58
C ASN A 46 -5.66 2.34 7.22
N LYS A 47 -6.17 1.41 6.39
CA LYS A 47 -6.64 0.12 6.88
C LYS A 47 -5.51 -0.73 7.48
N ALA A 48 -4.35 -0.76 6.82
CA ALA A 48 -3.18 -1.48 7.31
C ALA A 48 -2.65 -0.89 8.61
N GLN A 49 -2.65 0.44 8.74
CA GLN A 49 -2.25 1.12 9.97
C GLN A 49 -3.17 0.73 11.14
N SER A 50 -4.50 0.75 10.93
CA SER A 50 -5.42 0.31 11.98
C SER A 50 -5.20 -1.15 12.42
N LEU A 51 -4.71 -2.02 11.53
CA LEU A 51 -4.42 -3.41 11.87
C LEU A 51 -3.13 -3.56 12.68
N ILE A 52 -2.14 -2.71 12.42
CA ILE A 52 -0.91 -2.62 13.23
C ILE A 52 -1.28 -2.12 14.63
N ASP A 53 -2.06 -1.05 14.71
CA ASP A 53 -2.43 -0.41 15.99
C ASP A 53 -3.36 -1.29 16.84
N SER A 54 -4.09 -2.22 16.21
CA SER A 54 -4.99 -3.16 16.89
C SER A 54 -4.30 -4.42 17.45
N LYS A 55 -2.97 -4.50 17.35
CA LYS A 55 -2.16 -5.66 17.72
C LYS A 55 -1.38 -5.41 19.00
#